data_AF-A0A1I2P6Q4-F1
#
_entry.id   AF-A0A1I2P6Q4-F1
#
_cell.length_a   1.000
_cell.length_b   1.000
_cell.length_c   1.000
_cell.angle_alpha   90.00
_cell.angle_beta   90.00
_cell.angle_gamma   90.00
#
_symmetry.space_group_name_H-M   'P 1'
#
loop_
_entity.id
_entity.type
_entity.pdbx_description
1 polymer ?
#
loop_
_entity_poly.entity_id
_entity_poly.type
_entity_poly.pdbx_seq_one_letter_code
_entity_poly.pdbx_strand_id
1 'polypeptide(L)'
;MTTPPPFVSSEVETPEADRRNSALIAAHQASEAVTELLRYHREGPHAYSAFGDVDIVEKLAETVLLAGRIAIDELADDGYLREYRDELGQLTAAAARFIDGWAG
;
A
#
# COMPACT_ATOMS: atom_id res chain seq x y z
N MET A 1 -49.90 18.90 2.67
CA MET A 1 -48.62 18.87 3.40
C MET A 1 -48.05 17.47 3.25
N THR A 2 -47.21 17.26 2.25
CA THR A 2 -46.52 15.99 1.97
C THR A 2 -45.08 16.14 2.41
N THR A 3 -44.69 15.38 3.43
CA THR A 3 -43.32 15.35 3.96
C THR A 3 -42.38 14.77 2.89
N PRO A 4 -41.22 15.38 2.61
CA PRO A 4 -40.25 14.80 1.69
C PRO A 4 -39.59 13.56 2.34
N PRO A 5 -39.15 12.57 1.54
CA PRO A 5 -38.46 11.40 2.05
C PRO A 5 -37.06 11.76 2.60
N PRO A 6 -36.52 11.00 3.56
CA PRO A 6 -35.17 11.22 4.06
C PRO A 6 -34.17 10.96 2.93
N PHE A 7 -33.33 11.96 2.64
CA PHE A 7 -32.14 11.79 1.83
C PHE A 7 -31.19 10.86 2.57
N VAL A 8 -31.15 9.59 2.18
CA VAL A 8 -30.04 8.71 2.53
C VAL A 8 -28.87 9.15 1.67
N SER A 9 -28.03 10.03 2.21
CA SER A 9 -26.69 10.28 1.68
C SER A 9 -25.85 9.02 1.93
N SER A 10 -26.04 8.00 1.11
CA SER A 10 -24.96 7.05 0.91
C SER A 10 -23.90 7.83 0.13
N GLU A 11 -22.91 8.39 0.83
CA GLU A 11 -21.65 8.76 0.20
C GLU A 11 -21.17 7.51 -0.51
N VAL A 12 -21.37 7.48 -1.83
CA VAL A 12 -20.74 6.48 -2.69
C VAL A 12 -19.28 6.91 -2.68
N GLU A 13 -18.50 6.41 -1.72
CA GLU A 13 -17.04 6.46 -1.79
C GLU A 13 -16.67 5.88 -3.15
N THR A 14 -16.18 6.75 -4.03
CA THR A 14 -15.86 6.33 -5.38
C THR A 14 -14.55 5.55 -5.33
N PRO A 15 -14.40 4.46 -6.10
CA PRO A 15 -13.15 3.67 -6.14
C PRO A 15 -11.88 4.50 -6.40
N GLU A 16 -12.04 5.69 -6.99
CA GLU A 16 -10.96 6.64 -7.20
C GLU A 16 -10.50 7.33 -5.90
N ALA A 17 -11.41 7.70 -4.99
CA ALA A 17 -11.07 8.30 -3.70
C ALA A 17 -10.26 7.33 -2.84
N ASP A 18 -10.63 6.05 -2.82
CA ASP A 18 -9.92 4.99 -2.10
C ASP A 18 -8.51 4.77 -2.64
N ARG A 19 -8.35 4.76 -3.97
CA ARG A 19 -7.03 4.65 -4.61
C ARG A 19 -6.14 5.87 -4.30
N ARG A 20 -6.70 7.08 -4.35
CA ARG A 20 -5.95 8.31 -3.99
C ARG A 20 -5.51 8.28 -2.53
N ASN A 21 -6.38 7.85 -1.62
CA ASN A 21 -6.04 7.70 -0.21
C ASN A 21 -4.95 6.62 0.00
N SER A 22 -5.11 5.47 -0.65
CA SER A 22 -4.11 4.39 -0.63
C SER A 22 -2.75 4.86 -1.16
N ALA A 23 -2.73 5.68 -2.21
CA ALA A 23 -1.50 6.26 -2.75
C ALA A 23 -0.82 7.20 -1.74
N LEU A 24 -1.60 8.02 -1.02
CA LEU A 24 -1.07 8.89 0.03
C LEU A 24 -0.47 8.10 1.20
N ILE A 25 -1.18 7.07 1.66
CA ILE A 25 -0.69 6.18 2.73
C ILE A 25 0.61 5.51 2.28
N ALA A 26 0.63 4.90 1.09
CA ALA A 26 1.83 4.27 0.54
C ALA A 26 3.02 5.24 0.45
N ALA A 27 2.78 6.47 -0.01
CA ALA A 27 3.83 7.49 -0.08
C ALA A 27 4.37 7.88 1.28
N HIS A 28 3.49 8.01 2.29
CA HIS A 28 3.90 8.30 3.66
C HIS A 28 4.76 7.17 4.24
N GLN A 29 4.29 5.93 4.14
CA GLN A 29 5.02 4.75 4.62
C GLN A 29 6.40 4.60 3.95
N ALA A 30 6.46 4.83 2.63
CA ALA A 30 7.72 4.82 1.90
C ALA A 30 8.69 5.91 2.39
N SER A 31 8.19 7.12 2.69
CA SER A 31 9.02 8.23 3.19
C SER A 31 9.65 7.90 4.54
N GLU A 32 8.91 7.25 5.44
CA GLU A 32 9.43 6.82 6.73
C GLU A 32 10.51 5.74 6.56
N ALA A 33 10.26 4.76 5.69
CA ALA A 33 11.25 3.72 5.40
C ALA A 33 12.54 4.24 4.76
N VAL A 34 12.43 5.22 3.85
CA VAL A 34 13.61 5.88 3.26
C VAL A 34 14.44 6.59 4.32
N THR A 35 13.78 7.25 5.29
CA THR A 35 14.47 7.94 6.39
C THR A 35 15.34 6.98 7.19
N GLU A 36 14.82 5.80 7.51
CA GLU A 36 15.55 4.79 8.29
C GLU A 36 16.69 4.15 7.52
N LEU A 37 16.53 3.89 6.21
CA LEU A 37 17.62 3.42 5.35
C LEU A 37 18.76 4.44 5.25
N LEU A 38 18.43 5.73 5.14
CA LEU A 38 19.43 6.80 5.13
C LEU A 38 20.13 6.93 6.48
N ARG A 39 19.39 6.76 7.58
CA ARG A 39 19.97 6.73 8.93
C ARG A 39 20.94 5.55 9.09
N TYR A 40 20.56 4.36 8.64
CA TYR A 40 21.44 3.19 8.65
C TYR A 40 22.70 3.42 7.78
N HIS A 41 22.56 4.01 6.60
CA HIS A 41 23.71 4.38 5.77
C HIS A 41 24.69 5.31 6.51
N ARG A 42 24.17 6.30 7.25
CA ARG A 42 24.97 7.27 7.99
C ARG A 42 25.63 6.69 9.25
N GLU A 43 24.89 5.89 10.02
CA GLU A 43 25.29 5.44 11.36
C GLU A 43 25.98 4.07 11.34
N GLY A 44 25.75 3.29 10.28
CA GLY A 44 26.33 1.98 10.07
C GLY A 44 25.74 0.88 10.95
N PRO A 45 26.08 -0.40 10.65
CA PRO A 45 25.49 -1.58 11.28
C PRO A 45 25.83 -1.76 12.77
N HIS A 46 26.80 -0.99 13.27
CA HIS A 46 27.23 -1.09 14.66
C HIS A 46 26.33 -0.28 15.60
N ALA A 47 25.59 0.69 15.06
CA ALA A 47 24.66 1.52 15.82
C ALA A 47 23.22 1.00 15.73
N TYR A 48 22.81 0.52 14.55
CA TYR A 48 21.44 0.07 14.28
C TYR A 48 21.40 -1.05 13.23
N SER A 49 20.36 -1.89 13.25
CA SER A 49 20.09 -2.82 12.14
C SER A 49 19.65 -2.05 10.88
N ALA A 50 19.73 -2.68 9.70
CA ALA A 50 19.41 -2.03 8.40
C ALA A 50 18.04 -1.35 8.35
N PHE A 51 17.08 -1.89 9.10
CA PHE A 51 15.75 -1.32 9.25
C PHE A 51 15.50 -0.75 10.64
N GLY A 52 16.41 -0.97 11.60
CA GLY A 52 16.39 -0.46 12.99
C GLY A 52 15.27 -1.02 13.86
N ASP A 53 14.09 -1.11 13.26
CA ASP A 53 12.77 -1.39 13.78
C ASP A 53 12.03 -2.26 12.77
N VAL A 54 11.31 -3.25 13.27
CA VAL A 54 10.54 -4.17 12.43
C VAL A 54 9.36 -3.47 11.77
N ASP A 55 8.85 -2.41 12.40
CA ASP A 55 7.79 -1.54 11.88
C ASP A 55 8.14 -1.01 10.49
N ILE A 56 9.41 -0.74 10.18
CA ILE A 56 9.81 -0.23 8.86
C ILE A 56 9.64 -1.27 7.76
N VAL A 57 9.89 -2.54 8.07
CA VAL A 57 9.69 -3.65 7.12
C VAL A 57 8.20 -3.83 6.85
N GLU A 58 7.37 -3.67 7.88
CA GLU A 58 5.90 -3.69 7.75
C GLU A 58 5.39 -2.54 6.89
N LYS A 59 5.86 -1.32 7.13
CA LYS A 59 5.50 -0.13 6.33
C LYS A 59 5.86 -0.29 4.86
N LEU A 60 7.01 -0.91 4.58
CA LEU A 60 7.40 -1.26 3.21
C LEU A 60 6.48 -2.31 2.59
N ALA A 61 6.13 -3.36 3.34
CA ALA A 61 5.19 -4.37 2.87
C ALA A 61 3.80 -3.77 2.61
N GLU A 62 3.32 -2.88 3.47
CA GLU A 62 2.06 -2.16 3.28
C GLU A 62 2.11 -1.25 2.04
N THR A 63 3.22 -0.54 1.84
CA THR A 63 3.46 0.26 0.63
C THR A 63 3.36 -0.61 -0.63
N VAL A 64 4.02 -1.77 -0.65
CA VAL A 64 3.99 -2.70 -1.79
C VAL A 64 2.57 -3.22 -2.03
N LEU A 65 1.83 -3.55 -0.97
CA LEU A 65 0.44 -3.98 -1.06
C LEU A 65 -0.45 -2.91 -1.70
N LEU A 66 -0.37 -1.67 -1.20
CA LEU A 66 -1.20 -0.56 -1.68
C LEU A 66 -0.84 -0.17 -3.12
N ALA A 67 0.44 -0.01 -3.42
CA ALA A 67 0.91 0.32 -4.76
C ALA A 67 0.58 -0.78 -5.77
N GLY A 68 0.75 -2.05 -5.38
CA GLY A 68 0.41 -3.20 -6.20
C GLY A 68 -1.08 -3.25 -6.54
N ARG A 69 -1.96 -3.03 -5.56
CA ARG A 69 -3.42 -2.96 -5.79
C ARG A 69 -3.79 -1.85 -6.77
N ILE A 70 -3.27 -0.64 -6.57
CA ILE A 70 -3.54 0.51 -7.45
C ILE A 70 -3.10 0.17 -8.88
N ALA A 71 -1.88 -0.32 -9.05
CA ALA A 71 -1.33 -0.63 -10.36
C ALA A 71 -2.08 -1.79 -11.06
N ILE A 72 -2.48 -2.85 -10.34
CA ILE A 72 -3.27 -3.96 -10.91
C ILE A 72 -4.64 -3.51 -11.39
N ASP A 73 -5.27 -2.57 -10.67
CA ASP A 73 -6.56 -1.98 -11.05
C ASP A 73 -6.45 -1.11 -12.31
N GLU A 74 -5.31 -0.46 -12.52
CA GLU A 74 -5.03 0.40 -13.67
C GLU A 74 -4.53 -0.36 -14.91
N LEU A 75 -3.89 -1.52 -14.71
CA LEU A 75 -3.43 -2.38 -15.80
C LEU A 75 -4.63 -3.04 -16.50
N ALA A 76 -4.84 -2.65 -17.76
CA ALA A 76 -5.80 -3.31 -18.63
C ALA A 76 -5.44 -4.79 -18.82
N ASP A 77 -6.44 -5.65 -18.97
CA ASP A 77 -6.27 -7.06 -19.33
C ASP A 77 -5.95 -7.21 -20.84
N ASP A 78 -5.01 -6.41 -21.32
CA ASP A 78 -4.43 -6.56 -22.64
C ASP A 78 -3.30 -7.61 -22.59
N GLY A 79 -3.17 -8.38 -23.65
CA GLY A 79 -2.28 -9.55 -23.67
C GLY A 79 -0.78 -9.20 -23.55
N TYR A 80 -0.39 -7.92 -23.67
CA TYR A 80 0.99 -7.49 -23.56
C TYR A 80 1.41 -7.22 -22.11
N LEU A 81 0.49 -6.75 -21.27
CA LEU A 81 0.78 -6.45 -19.86
C LEU A 81 0.31 -7.55 -18.90
N ARG A 82 -0.31 -8.62 -19.41
CA ARG A 82 -0.80 -9.74 -18.61
C ARG A 82 0.27 -10.36 -17.71
N GLU A 83 1.43 -10.70 -18.26
CA GLU A 83 2.52 -11.33 -17.50
C GLU A 83 3.00 -10.41 -16.36
N TYR A 84 3.21 -9.13 -16.66
CA TYR A 84 3.56 -8.12 -15.67
C TYR A 84 2.49 -7.96 -14.58
N ARG A 85 1.21 -7.94 -14.97
CA ARG A 85 0.08 -7.86 -14.04
C ARG A 85 0.00 -9.08 -13.12
N ASP A 86 0.26 -10.27 -13.66
CA ASP A 86 0.27 -11.51 -12.89
C ASP A 86 1.43 -11.55 -11.89
N GLU A 87 2.63 -11.16 -12.31
CA GLU A 87 3.80 -11.04 -11.43
C GLU A 87 3.57 -10.01 -10.31
N LEU A 88 3.02 -8.84 -10.65
CA LEU A 88 2.66 -7.81 -9.69
C LEU A 88 1.57 -8.30 -8.72
N GLY A 89 0.61 -9.08 -9.20
CA GLY A 89 -0.40 -9.76 -8.40
C GLY A 89 0.20 -10.72 -7.38
N GLN A 90 1.20 -11.52 -7.80
CA GLN A 90 1.90 -12.43 -6.89
C GLN A 90 2.67 -11.67 -5.81
N LEU A 91 3.38 -10.59 -6.17
CA LEU A 91 4.09 -9.73 -5.22
C LEU A 91 3.12 -9.09 -4.21
N THR A 92 1.99 -8.56 -4.70
CA THR A 92 0.94 -7.97 -3.87
C THR A 92 0.35 -8.99 -2.89
N ALA A 93 0.09 -10.21 -3.35
CA ALA A 93 -0.44 -11.29 -2.51
C ALA A 93 0.60 -11.80 -1.49
N ALA A 94 1.89 -11.73 -1.80
CA ALA A 94 2.96 -12.06 -0.86
C ALA A 94 3.05 -11.00 0.25
N ALA A 95 2.96 -9.71 -0.10
CA ALA A 95 2.94 -8.61 0.86
C ALA A 95 1.72 -8.71 1.81
N ALA A 96 0.52 -8.99 1.28
CA ALA A 96 -0.66 -9.21 2.10
C ALA A 96 -0.47 -10.36 3.12
N ARG A 97 0.05 -11.50 2.67
CA ARG A 97 0.32 -12.66 3.55
C ARG A 97 1.37 -12.35 4.61
N PHE A 98 2.39 -11.57 4.27
CA PHE A 98 3.40 -11.12 5.23
C PHE A 98 2.75 -10.28 6.34
N ILE A 99 1.92 -9.30 5.99
CA ILE A 99 1.21 -8.43 6.94
C ILE A 99 0.21 -9.24 7.80
N ASP A 100 -0.57 -10.13 7.19
CA ASP A 100 -1.53 -10.96 7.92
C ASP A 100 -0.85 -11.89 8.94
N GLY A 101 0.34 -12.40 8.60
CA GLY A 101 1.15 -13.23 9.50
C GLY A 101 1.67 -12.50 10.73
N TRP A 102 1.67 -11.17 10.71
CA TRP A 102 2.06 -10.31 11.84
C TRP A 102 0.91 -9.98 12.79
N ALA A 103 -0.34 -9.97 12.29
CA ALA A 103 -1.52 -9.69 13.10
C ALA A 103 -1.95 -10.87 14.01
N GLY A 104 -1.19 -11.98 14.02
CA GLY A 104 -1.46 -13.22 14.74
C GLY A 104 -0.60 -13.44 15.97
#